data_AF-A0A1Q7TG99-F1
#
_entry.id   AF-A0A1Q7TG99-F1
#
_cell.length_a   1.000
_cell.length_b   1.000
_cell.length_c   1.000
_cell.angle_alpha   90.00
_cell.angle_beta   90.00
_cell.angle_gamma   90.00
#
_symmetry.space_group_name_H-M   'P 1'
#
loop_
_entity.id
_entity.type
_entity.pdbx_description
1 polymer ?
#
loop_
_entity_poly.entity_id
_entity_poly.type
_entity_poly.pdbx_seq_one_letter_code
_entity_poly.pdbx_strand_id
1 'polypeptide(L)' 'MRELGKFVVIIGVITTLVGLVIWAGFTPKWLGRLPGDIRIEREHSVFYFPIVTCVIISILLSLLLSIFRR' A
#
# COMPACT_ATOMS: atom_id res chain seq x y z
N MET A 1 15.01 -23.91 -3.45
CA MET A 1 13.69 -24.24 -4.04
C MET A 1 12.52 -23.99 -3.09
N ARG A 2 12.49 -24.55 -1.86
CA ARG A 2 11.36 -24.37 -0.91
C ARG A 2 11.09 -22.91 -0.52
N GLU A 3 12.13 -22.14 -0.22
CA GLU A 3 11.99 -20.71 0.15
C GLU A 3 11.53 -19.84 -1.04
N LEU A 4 11.98 -20.17 -2.26
CA LEU A 4 11.49 -19.54 -3.49
C LEU A 4 10.00 -19.84 -3.71
N GLY A 5 9.56 -21.08 -3.48
CA GLY A 5 8.16 -21.48 -3.58
C GLY A 5 7.26 -20.71 -2.59
N LYS A 6 7.71 -20.54 -1.34
CA LYS A 6 7.00 -19.71 -0.36
C LYS A 6 6.90 -18.26 -0.81
N PHE A 7 7.98 -17.69 -1.35
CA PHE A 7 8.00 -16.30 -1.81
C PHE A 7 7.00 -16.07 -2.96
N VAL A 8 6.93 -17.01 -3.91
CA VAL A 8 5.96 -16.99 -5.01
C VAL A 8 4.52 -17.04 -4.48
N VAL A 9 4.24 -17.91 -3.51
CA VAL A 9 2.91 -18.01 -2.88
C VAL A 9 2.54 -16.70 -2.17
N ILE A 10 3.45 -16.10 -1.41
CA ILE A 10 3.23 -14.83 -0.71
C ILE A 10 2.90 -13.71 -1.71
N ILE A 11 3.69 -13.57 -2.77
CA ILE A 11 3.44 -12.57 -3.81
C ILE A 11 2.08 -12.81 -4.47
N GLY A 12 1.77 -14.05 -4.85
CA GLY A 12 0.49 -14.40 -5.46
C GLY A 12 -0.70 -13.98 -4.58
N VAL A 13 -0.66 -14.30 -3.29
CA VAL A 13 -1.69 -13.90 -2.33
C VAL A 13 -1.81 -12.38 -2.23
N ILE A 14 -0.70 -11.65 -2.12
CA ILE A 14 -0.71 -10.18 -2.05
C ILE A 14 -1.34 -9.59 -3.32
N THR A 15 -0.92 -10.05 -4.50
CA THR A 15 -1.43 -9.56 -5.79
C THR A 15 -2.92 -9.86 -5.95
N THR A 16 -3.39 -11.05 -5.55
CA THR A 16 -4.82 -11.40 -5.58
C THR A 16 -5.63 -10.50 -4.64
N LEU A 17 -5.16 -10.24 -3.42
CA LEU A 17 -5.83 -9.35 -2.48
C LEU A 17 -5.92 -7.91 -3.02
N VAL A 18 -4.83 -7.39 -3.60
CA VAL A 18 -4.83 -6.06 -4.24
C VAL A 18 -5.83 -6.03 -5.40
N GLY A 19 -5.83 -7.06 -6.26
CA GLY A 19 -6.78 -7.18 -7.36
C GLY A 19 -8.24 -7.22 -6.90
N LEU A 20 -8.53 -7.95 -5.82
CA LEU A 20 -9.87 -8.02 -5.22
C LEU A 20 -10.33 -6.67 -4.66
N VAL A 21 -9.45 -5.94 -3.99
CA VAL A 21 -9.74 -4.59 -3.47
C VAL A 21 -10.09 -3.62 -4.60
N ILE A 22 -9.33 -3.68 -5.70
CA ILE A 22 -9.60 -2.85 -6.89
C ILE A 22 -10.92 -3.28 -7.55
N TRP A 23 -11.13 -4.58 -7.74
CA TRP A 23 -12.32 -5.14 -8.40
C TRP A 23 -13.61 -4.87 -7.61
N ALA A 24 -13.56 -4.93 -6.28
CA ALA A 24 -14.68 -4.62 -5.41
C ALA A 24 -15.07 -3.13 -5.41
N GLY A 25 -14.42 -2.28 -6.21
CA GLY A 25 -14.62 -0.83 -6.19
C GLY A 25 -14.15 -0.18 -4.89
N PHE A 26 -13.46 -0.96 -4.05
CA PHE A 26 -12.82 -0.52 -2.82
C PHE A 26 -11.50 0.18 -3.08
N THR A 27 -11.27 0.69 -4.29
CA THR A 27 -10.35 1.82 -4.50
C THR A 27 -10.85 2.96 -3.63
N PRO A 28 -10.19 3.28 -2.50
CA PRO A 28 -10.65 4.36 -1.67
C PRO A 28 -10.61 5.62 -2.53
N LYS A 29 -11.73 6.34 -2.66
CA LYS A 29 -11.73 7.71 -3.21
C LYS A 29 -10.79 8.65 -2.42
N TRP A 30 -10.26 8.14 -1.31
CA TRP A 30 -9.31 8.71 -0.37
C TRP A 30 -7.88 8.17 -0.49
N LEU A 31 -7.59 7.23 -1.39
CA LEU A 31 -6.23 6.77 -1.65
C LEU A 31 -5.51 7.92 -2.36
N GLY A 32 -4.82 8.72 -1.55
CA GLY A 32 -4.27 10.02 -1.90
C GLY A 32 -5.11 11.26 -1.61
N ARG A 33 -6.13 11.12 -0.75
CA ARG A 33 -6.76 12.24 -0.04
C ARG A 33 -6.85 11.96 1.46
N LEU A 34 -5.87 11.26 2.03
CA LEU A 34 -5.77 11.18 3.48
C LEU A 34 -5.47 12.58 4.06
N PRO A 35 -6.09 12.99 5.17
CA PRO A 35 -5.85 14.25 5.83
C PRO A 35 -4.39 14.23 6.29
N GLY A 36 -3.58 15.11 5.70
CA GLY A 36 -2.13 15.14 5.90
C GLY A 36 -1.30 14.76 4.66
N ASP A 37 -1.91 14.18 3.62
CA ASP A 37 -1.25 14.10 2.31
C ASP A 37 -1.25 15.50 1.67
N ILE A 38 -0.07 15.98 1.25
CA ILE A 38 0.08 17.31 0.69
C ILE A 38 -0.31 17.24 -0.79
N ARG A 39 -1.44 17.85 -1.14
CA ARG A 39 -1.90 17.99 -2.53
C ARG A 39 -1.92 19.47 -2.89
N ILE A 40 -1.02 19.86 -3.79
CA ILE A 40 -0.94 21.23 -4.32
C ILE A 40 -1.45 21.17 -5.77
N GLU A 41 -2.63 21.72 -5.99
CA GLU A 41 -3.22 21.91 -7.33
C GLU A 41 -2.90 23.32 -7.83
N ARG A 42 -2.29 23.40 -9.02
CA ARG A 42 -2.07 24.62 -9.81
C ARG A 42 -2.84 24.47 -11.13
N GLU A 43 -3.06 25.57 -11.85
CA GLU A 43 -3.82 25.58 -13.12
C GLU A 43 -3.32 24.59 -14.18
N HIS A 44 -2.04 24.22 -14.16
CA HIS A 44 -1.44 23.28 -15.12
C HIS A 44 -0.65 22.13 -14.47
N SER A 45 -0.64 22.01 -13.13
CA SER A 45 0.15 20.97 -12.46
C SER A 45 -0.47 20.53 -11.13
N VAL A 46 -0.34 19.23 -10.84
CA VAL A 46 -0.79 18.64 -9.58
C VAL A 46 0.41 17.98 -8.92
N PHE A 47 0.82 18.50 -7.77
CA PHE A 47 1.86 17.88 -6.94
C PHE A 47 1.18 17.13 -5.79
N TYR A 48 1.44 15.83 -5.69
CA TYR A 48 0.89 14.97 -4.66
C TYR A 48 2.03 14.34 -3.85
N PHE A 49 2.02 14.53 -2.53
CA PHE A 49 3.02 14.00 -1.62
C PHE A 49 2.36 13.17 -0.50
N PRO A 50 2.46 11.82 -0.58
CA PRO A 50 1.74 10.86 0.26
C PRO A 50 2.39 10.62 1.65
N ILE A 51 2.56 11.65 2.48
CA ILE A 51 3.27 11.51 3.78
C ILE A 51 2.60 10.46 4.67
N VAL A 52 1.29 10.60 4.87
CA VAL A 52 0.56 9.78 5.84
C VAL A 52 0.47 8.35 5.35
N THR A 53 0.26 8.17 4.04
CA THR A 53 0.27 6.85 3.39
C THR A 53 1.62 6.15 3.60
N CYS A 54 2.75 6.83 3.39
CA CYS A 54 4.08 6.26 3.62
C CYS A 54 4.32 5.85 5.08
N VAL A 55 3.86 6.66 6.04
CA VAL A 55 3.95 6.33 7.48
C VAL A 55 3.14 5.09 7.82
N ILE A 56 1.91 4.98 7.35
CA ILE A 56 1.04 3.82 7.58
C ILE A 56 1.69 2.56 7.01
N ILE A 57 2.18 2.61 5.76
CA ILE A 57 2.86 1.48 5.11
C ILE A 57 4.10 1.06 5.92
N SER A 58 4.90 2.02 6.39
CA SER A 58 6.10 1.75 7.20
C SER A 58 5.76 1.06 8.52
N ILE A 59 4.73 1.51 9.23
CA ILE A 59 4.27 0.87 10.48
C ILE A 59 3.78 -0.54 10.20
N LEU A 60 2.96 -0.74 9.16
CA LEU A 60 2.42 -2.04 8.80
C LEU A 60 3.52 -3.06 8.45
N LEU A 61 4.49 -2.64 7.63
CA LEU A 61 5.67 -3.44 7.28
C LEU A 61 6.51 -3.75 8.51
N SER A 62 6.74 -2.77 9.38
CA SER A 62 7.48 -2.97 10.62
C SER A 62 6.79 -3.97 11.55
N LEU A 63 5.46 -3.91 11.66
CA LEU A 63 4.67 -4.84 12.47
C LEU A 63 4.73 -6.27 11.91
N LEU A 64 4.55 -6.41 10.60
CA LEU A 64 4.66 -7.69 9.90
C LEU A 64 6.04 -8.31 10.10
N LEU A 65 7.11 -7.54 9.82
CA LEU A 65 8.48 -8.00 10.03
C LEU A 65 8.73 -8.36 11.49
N SER A 66 8.21 -7.59 12.45
CA SER A 66 8.36 -7.91 13.86
C SER A 66 7.67 -9.21 14.28
N ILE A 67 6.53 -9.55 13.67
CA ILE A 67 5.83 -10.81 13.93
C ILE A 67 6.59 -11.99 13.29
N PHE A 68 7.11 -11.84 12.08
CA PHE A 68 7.88 -12.89 11.39
C PHE A 68 9.30 -13.09 11.95
N ARG A 69 9.84 -12.11 12.68
CA ARG A 69 11.18 -12.20 13.32
C ARG A 69 11.15 -12.88 14.70
N ARG A 70 9.97 -13.29 15.17
CA ARG A 70 9.76 -14.06 16.40
C ARG A 70 9.45 -15.51 16.05
#